data_AF-U2KA89-F1
#
_entry.id   AF-U2KA89-F1
#
_cell.length_a   1.000
_cell.length_b   1.000
_cell.length_c   1.000
_cell.angle_alpha   90.00
_cell.angle_beta   90.00
_cell.angle_gamma   90.00
#
_symmetry.space_group_name_H-M   'P 1'
#
loop_
_entity.id
_entity.type
_entity.pdbx_description
1 polymer ?
#
loop_
_entity_poly.entity_id
_entity_poly.type
_entity_poly.pdbx_seq_one_letter_code
_entity_poly.pdbx_strand_id
1 'polypeptide(L)'
;MSWMDDYTAIREDIHTGYIYEAIEAILYLRAHEEIPADEQWRFSEMMGACCGALADTEGAIAAYFEAATEDKFLRSQRSHFSNYLYLCHAAANLTPSQLKAQFDMYATLYRNEEPLAPRANVRHDRLRIGFLAQHFLSSSSSLFYEALLRSLGAKYDVYAYALDDRTDAFTDELRGSVSYQALANLSIEEQAQRIRADEIDVLFDLGGHTDGGMTLMVLARCPAPVQISGIGWFATTGVPFVDAFLTDEVLSPAGVEEFYSEQLLRLPHAFHFTPDAGMRASTVADRPADAPITFGVLQNFMKINEECLKSWGRILKKLPKAQLILQDASVDSPLRVTTILEMIEGLKLPAKRIFVRTGKHDYLGDYGDIDIALDTFPYTGGASTATSLYMGVPVITLRGQTHHAARLGASMLTAAGKTAWIADDVRAYEQMAVHMAEDIVGVRTNRTALRAEVEASALMDRTAYLTAFTSEIERLWAERGDFIR
;
A
#
# COMPACT_ATOMS: atom_id res chain seq x y z
N MET A 1 -4.36 -33.08 -22.39
CA MET A 1 -5.65 -33.03 -21.66
C MET A 1 -6.43 -31.86 -22.24
N SER A 2 -7.65 -31.54 -21.80
CA SER A 2 -8.23 -30.25 -22.23
C SER A 2 -7.43 -29.15 -21.54
N TRP A 3 -7.12 -28.04 -22.22
CA TRP A 3 -6.46 -26.89 -21.58
C TRP A 3 -7.19 -26.40 -20.33
N MET A 4 -8.51 -26.68 -20.21
CA MET A 4 -9.32 -26.40 -19.02
C MET A 4 -8.97 -27.29 -17.82
N ASP A 5 -8.62 -28.55 -18.06
CA ASP A 5 -8.17 -29.48 -17.01
C ASP A 5 -6.81 -29.00 -16.49
N ASP A 6 -5.89 -28.65 -17.40
CA ASP A 6 -4.57 -28.12 -17.06
C ASP A 6 -4.70 -26.77 -16.33
N TYR A 7 -5.59 -25.88 -16.77
CA TYR A 7 -5.92 -24.63 -16.06
C TYR A 7 -6.37 -24.89 -14.62
N THR A 8 -7.26 -25.85 -14.41
CA THR A 8 -7.79 -26.18 -13.08
C THR A 8 -6.70 -26.78 -12.19
N ALA A 9 -5.86 -27.66 -12.74
CA ALA A 9 -4.73 -28.24 -12.02
C ALA A 9 -3.70 -27.18 -11.60
N ILE A 10 -3.30 -26.30 -12.52
CA ILE A 10 -2.35 -25.20 -12.24
C ILE A 10 -2.88 -24.28 -11.15
N ARG A 11 -4.19 -23.97 -11.16
CA ARG A 11 -4.79 -23.17 -10.09
C ARG A 11 -4.72 -23.84 -8.72
N GLU A 12 -4.92 -25.15 -8.67
CA GLU A 12 -4.79 -25.91 -7.43
C GLU A 12 -3.33 -25.94 -6.95
N ASP A 13 -2.38 -26.12 -7.87
CA ASP A 13 -0.94 -26.06 -7.57
C ASP A 13 -0.56 -24.71 -6.96
N ILE A 14 -1.03 -23.60 -7.54
CA ILE A 14 -0.82 -22.25 -7.01
C ILE A 14 -1.42 -22.12 -5.61
N HIS A 15 -2.65 -22.61 -5.41
CA HIS A 15 -3.35 -22.53 -4.13
C HIS A 15 -2.65 -23.33 -3.03
N THR A 16 -2.08 -24.48 -3.39
CA THR A 16 -1.41 -25.42 -2.48
C THR A 16 0.08 -25.15 -2.33
N GLY A 17 0.65 -24.20 -3.10
CA GLY A 17 2.01 -23.70 -2.95
C GLY A 17 3.06 -24.35 -3.87
N TYR A 18 2.65 -25.16 -4.84
CA TYR A 18 3.51 -25.72 -5.90
C TYR A 18 3.79 -24.70 -7.00
N ILE A 19 4.41 -23.58 -6.60
CA ILE A 19 4.56 -22.39 -7.46
C ILE A 19 5.51 -22.64 -8.64
N TYR A 20 6.61 -23.37 -8.44
CA TYR A 20 7.56 -23.64 -9.52
C TYR A 20 6.96 -24.59 -10.56
N GLU A 21 6.25 -25.63 -10.11
CA GLU A 21 5.53 -26.57 -10.97
C GLU A 21 4.45 -25.86 -11.79
N ALA A 22 3.69 -24.95 -11.16
CA ALA A 22 2.72 -24.11 -11.84
C ALA A 22 3.37 -23.24 -12.93
N ILE A 23 4.51 -22.60 -12.65
CA ILE A 23 5.27 -21.81 -13.63
C ILE A 23 5.71 -22.68 -14.80
N GLU A 24 6.32 -23.84 -14.52
CA GLU A 24 6.78 -24.77 -15.56
C GLU A 24 5.63 -25.25 -16.45
N ALA A 25 4.47 -25.58 -15.86
CA ALA A 25 3.29 -25.98 -16.59
C ALA A 25 2.76 -24.85 -17.49
N ILE A 26 2.65 -23.61 -16.99
CA ILE A 26 2.23 -22.46 -17.80
C ILE A 26 3.17 -22.25 -18.98
N LEU A 27 4.49 -22.27 -18.75
CA LEU A 27 5.50 -22.10 -19.80
C LEU A 27 5.45 -23.23 -20.83
N TYR A 28 5.26 -24.47 -20.39
CA TYR A 28 5.11 -25.63 -21.26
C TYR A 28 3.90 -25.48 -22.20
N LEU A 29 2.73 -25.14 -21.65
CA LEU A 29 1.50 -24.97 -22.43
C LEU A 29 1.62 -23.83 -23.45
N ARG A 30 2.25 -22.71 -23.06
CA ARG A 30 2.55 -21.59 -23.96
C ARG A 30 3.48 -22.02 -25.10
N ALA A 31 4.56 -22.75 -24.80
CA ALA A 31 5.55 -23.18 -25.79
C ALA A 31 5.01 -24.18 -26.82
N HIS A 32 3.97 -24.94 -26.47
CA HIS A 32 3.34 -25.94 -27.35
C HIS A 32 2.04 -25.45 -27.99
N GLU A 33 1.71 -24.16 -27.85
CA GLU A 33 0.48 -23.54 -28.39
C GLU A 33 -0.80 -24.27 -27.93
N GLU A 34 -0.81 -24.81 -26.72
CA GLU A 34 -1.94 -25.59 -26.18
C GLU A 34 -3.04 -24.69 -25.58
N ILE A 35 -2.76 -23.40 -25.39
CA ILE A 35 -3.69 -22.41 -24.83
C ILE A 35 -4.39 -21.65 -25.96
N PRO A 36 -5.74 -21.64 -26.02
CA PRO A 36 -6.47 -20.81 -26.96
C PRO A 36 -6.08 -19.33 -26.85
N ALA A 37 -5.94 -18.64 -28.00
CA ALA A 37 -5.50 -17.25 -28.05
C ALA A 37 -6.36 -16.30 -27.19
N ASP A 38 -7.67 -16.57 -27.09
CA ASP A 38 -8.63 -15.75 -26.34
C ASP A 38 -8.75 -16.11 -24.85
N GLU A 39 -7.93 -17.06 -24.39
CA GLU A 39 -7.84 -17.54 -23.00
C GLU A 39 -6.43 -17.37 -22.41
N GLN A 40 -5.46 -16.85 -23.18
CA GLN A 40 -4.07 -16.58 -22.74
C GLN A 40 -4.01 -15.74 -21.46
N TRP A 41 -4.89 -14.73 -21.35
CA TRP A 41 -4.96 -13.81 -20.21
C TRP A 41 -5.08 -14.53 -18.86
N ARG A 42 -5.75 -15.69 -18.80
CA ARG A 42 -5.91 -16.48 -17.58
C ARG A 42 -4.58 -17.07 -17.10
N PHE A 43 -3.74 -17.48 -18.04
CA PHE A 43 -2.41 -18.03 -17.75
C PHE A 43 -1.42 -16.91 -17.42
N SER A 44 -1.56 -15.74 -18.05
CA SER A 44 -0.84 -14.52 -17.68
C SER A 44 -1.19 -14.05 -16.27
N GLU A 45 -2.48 -14.09 -15.89
CA GLU A 45 -2.94 -13.83 -14.52
C GLU A 45 -2.32 -14.82 -13.52
N MET A 46 -2.36 -16.13 -13.81
CA MET A 46 -1.75 -17.16 -12.97
C MET A 46 -0.24 -16.96 -12.83
N MET A 47 0.46 -16.60 -13.91
CA MET A 47 1.89 -16.29 -13.89
C MET A 47 2.16 -15.08 -12.97
N GLY A 48 1.34 -14.03 -13.05
CA GLY A 48 1.42 -12.88 -12.14
C GLY A 48 1.23 -13.26 -10.67
N ALA A 49 0.32 -14.18 -10.38
CA ALA A 49 0.14 -14.75 -9.04
C ALA A 49 1.37 -15.57 -8.58
N CYS A 50 1.93 -16.41 -9.46
CA CYS A 50 3.14 -17.18 -9.18
C CYS A 50 4.34 -16.26 -8.87
N CYS A 51 4.62 -15.27 -9.73
CA CYS A 51 5.68 -14.30 -9.49
C CYS A 51 5.47 -13.54 -8.17
N GLY A 52 4.23 -13.14 -7.88
CA GLY A 52 3.88 -12.55 -6.58
C GLY A 52 4.15 -13.48 -5.40
N ALA A 53 3.88 -14.78 -5.52
CA ALA A 53 4.15 -15.78 -4.48
C ALA A 53 5.66 -15.96 -4.24
N LEU A 54 6.50 -15.80 -5.27
CA LEU A 54 7.96 -15.84 -5.18
C LEU A 54 8.62 -14.52 -4.77
N ALA A 55 7.86 -13.44 -4.65
CA ALA A 55 8.40 -12.08 -4.53
C ALA A 55 9.18 -11.57 -5.77
N ASP A 56 8.94 -12.17 -6.94
CA ASP A 56 9.47 -11.71 -8.23
C ASP A 56 8.62 -10.54 -8.74
N THR A 57 9.09 -9.33 -8.45
CA THR A 57 8.36 -8.10 -8.78
C THR A 57 8.37 -7.81 -10.27
N GLU A 58 9.50 -8.02 -10.95
CA GLU A 58 9.61 -7.74 -12.39
C GLU A 58 8.78 -8.73 -13.21
N GLY A 59 8.83 -10.02 -12.86
CA GLY A 59 7.98 -11.03 -13.48
C GLY A 59 6.49 -10.76 -13.26
N ALA A 60 6.10 -10.35 -12.04
CA ALA A 60 4.71 -10.01 -11.75
C ALA A 60 4.22 -8.78 -12.54
N ILE A 61 5.06 -7.74 -12.68
CA ILE A 61 4.75 -6.57 -13.53
C ILE A 61 4.50 -7.01 -14.98
N ALA A 62 5.41 -7.80 -15.54
CA ALA A 62 5.30 -8.27 -16.92
C ALA A 62 4.03 -9.11 -17.12
N ALA A 63 3.78 -10.08 -16.24
CA ALA A 63 2.66 -11.00 -16.35
C ALA A 63 1.30 -10.31 -16.19
N TYR A 64 1.15 -9.36 -15.25
CA TYR A 64 -0.11 -8.61 -15.12
C TYR A 64 -0.32 -7.61 -16.28
N PHE A 65 0.76 -7.05 -16.85
CA PHE A 65 0.66 -6.25 -18.07
C PHE A 65 0.18 -7.11 -19.24
N GLU A 66 0.79 -8.29 -19.45
CA GLU A 66 0.35 -9.28 -20.46
C GLU A 66 -1.13 -9.63 -20.26
N ALA A 67 -1.51 -10.02 -19.04
CA ALA A 67 -2.89 -10.37 -18.70
C ALA A 67 -3.87 -9.24 -19.06
N ALA A 68 -3.54 -8.00 -18.69
CA ALA A 68 -4.40 -6.87 -19.00
C ALA A 68 -4.48 -6.55 -20.51
N THR A 69 -3.42 -6.82 -21.28
CA THR A 69 -3.44 -6.61 -22.74
C THR A 69 -4.19 -7.70 -23.50
N GLU A 70 -4.20 -8.93 -22.98
CA GLU A 70 -4.83 -10.09 -23.59
C GLU A 70 -6.30 -10.26 -23.19
N ASP A 71 -6.70 -9.74 -22.02
CA ASP A 71 -8.03 -9.91 -21.48
C ASP A 71 -9.08 -9.11 -22.28
N LYS A 72 -10.17 -9.79 -22.65
CA LYS A 72 -11.31 -9.23 -23.38
C LYS A 72 -12.46 -8.82 -22.46
N PHE A 73 -12.44 -9.23 -21.19
CA PHE A 73 -13.47 -8.96 -20.22
C PHE A 73 -13.08 -7.76 -19.35
N LEU A 74 -13.76 -6.62 -19.55
CA LEU A 74 -13.41 -5.35 -18.89
C LEU A 74 -13.22 -5.45 -17.38
N ARG A 75 -14.01 -6.28 -16.69
CA ARG A 75 -13.88 -6.44 -15.23
C ARG A 75 -12.51 -7.00 -14.84
N SER A 76 -12.11 -8.15 -15.38
CA SER A 76 -10.82 -8.77 -15.06
C SER A 76 -9.67 -7.98 -15.68
N GLN A 77 -9.85 -7.42 -16.88
CA GLN A 77 -8.87 -6.55 -17.52
C GLN A 77 -8.50 -5.34 -16.65
N ARG A 78 -9.50 -4.64 -16.09
CA ARG A 78 -9.28 -3.52 -15.14
C ARG A 78 -8.58 -3.99 -13.87
N SER A 79 -8.85 -5.21 -13.42
CA SER A 79 -8.18 -5.81 -12.26
C SER A 79 -6.70 -6.08 -12.51
N HIS A 80 -6.38 -6.77 -13.61
CA HIS A 80 -4.99 -7.03 -14.00
C HIS A 80 -4.21 -5.74 -14.21
N PHE A 81 -4.81 -4.75 -14.89
CA PHE A 81 -4.14 -3.48 -15.12
C PHE A 81 -3.91 -2.69 -13.81
N SER A 82 -4.82 -2.79 -12.83
CA SER A 82 -4.62 -2.18 -11.50
C SER A 82 -3.51 -2.87 -10.72
N ASN A 83 -3.41 -4.20 -10.78
CA ASN A 83 -2.29 -4.94 -10.19
C ASN A 83 -0.95 -4.57 -10.83
N TYR A 84 -0.92 -4.42 -12.16
CA TYR A 84 0.24 -3.89 -12.89
C TYR A 84 0.63 -2.49 -12.40
N LEU A 85 -0.31 -1.54 -12.32
CA LEU A 85 -0.05 -0.18 -11.84
C LEU A 85 0.43 -0.14 -10.39
N TYR A 86 -0.15 -0.97 -9.51
CA TYR A 86 0.30 -1.11 -8.13
C TYR A 86 1.78 -1.52 -8.06
N LEU A 87 2.19 -2.53 -8.84
CA LEU A 87 3.55 -3.04 -8.85
C LEU A 87 4.55 -2.08 -9.53
N CYS A 88 4.10 -1.27 -10.49
CA CYS A 88 4.94 -0.25 -11.12
C CYS A 88 5.61 0.71 -10.12
N HIS A 89 5.04 0.89 -8.92
CA HIS A 89 5.65 1.71 -7.88
C HIS A 89 6.92 1.10 -7.28
N ALA A 90 7.14 -0.21 -7.43
CA ALA A 90 8.38 -0.89 -7.04
C ALA A 90 9.44 -0.89 -8.16
N ALA A 91 9.07 -0.53 -9.40
CA ALA A 91 9.98 -0.50 -10.53
C ALA A 91 10.95 0.68 -10.46
N ALA A 92 12.25 0.40 -10.42
CA ALA A 92 13.30 1.42 -10.24
C ALA A 92 13.43 2.42 -11.41
N ASN A 93 13.01 2.02 -12.61
CA ASN A 93 13.35 2.71 -13.86
C ASN A 93 12.17 3.46 -14.53
N LEU A 94 11.04 3.61 -13.82
CA LEU A 94 9.88 4.32 -14.36
C LEU A 94 9.92 5.81 -13.99
N THR A 95 9.88 6.67 -15.01
CA THR A 95 9.74 8.12 -14.82
C THR A 95 8.28 8.51 -14.52
N PRO A 96 8.02 9.66 -13.87
CA PRO A 96 6.65 10.17 -13.66
C PRO A 96 5.83 10.22 -14.95
N SER A 97 6.43 10.68 -16.06
CA SER A 97 5.75 10.77 -17.36
C SER A 97 5.40 9.39 -17.95
N GLN A 98 6.28 8.40 -17.81
CA GLN A 98 6.01 7.04 -18.28
C GLN A 98 4.90 6.39 -17.45
N LEU A 99 4.91 6.60 -16.14
CA LEU A 99 3.88 6.09 -15.24
C LEU A 99 2.53 6.77 -15.48
N LYS A 100 2.52 8.10 -15.70
CA LYS A 100 1.30 8.84 -16.08
C LYS A 100 0.66 8.26 -17.34
N ALA A 101 1.46 7.94 -18.36
CA ALA A 101 0.93 7.33 -19.58
C ALA A 101 0.25 5.97 -19.34
N GLN A 102 0.69 5.21 -18.32
CA GLN A 102 0.02 3.97 -17.93
C GLN A 102 -1.33 4.24 -17.25
N PHE A 103 -1.41 5.24 -16.37
CA PHE A 103 -2.69 5.67 -15.78
C PHE A 103 -3.65 6.21 -16.85
N ASP A 104 -3.16 6.98 -17.81
CA ASP A 104 -3.98 7.46 -18.93
C ASP A 104 -4.53 6.29 -19.77
N MET A 105 -3.73 5.23 -19.98
CA MET A 105 -4.19 4.00 -20.63
C MET A 105 -5.28 3.30 -19.83
N TYR A 106 -5.10 3.15 -18.51
CA TYR A 106 -6.10 2.58 -17.62
C TYR A 106 -7.44 3.32 -17.69
N ALA A 107 -7.41 4.65 -17.71
CA ALA A 107 -8.60 5.48 -17.83
C ALA A 107 -9.44 5.14 -19.07
N THR A 108 -8.78 4.73 -20.18
CA THR A 108 -9.49 4.34 -21.41
C THR A 108 -10.36 3.10 -21.24
N LEU A 109 -10.09 2.25 -20.24
CA LEU A 109 -10.91 1.08 -19.91
C LEU A 109 -12.28 1.48 -19.33
N TYR A 110 -12.48 2.75 -18.97
CA TYR A 110 -13.74 3.30 -18.46
C TYR A 110 -14.45 4.24 -19.43
N ARG A 111 -13.93 4.43 -20.66
CA ARG A 111 -14.48 5.41 -21.63
C ARG A 111 -15.96 5.22 -22.00
N ASN A 112 -16.46 4.00 -21.87
CA ASN A 112 -17.84 3.60 -22.17
C ASN A 112 -18.63 3.26 -20.91
N GLU A 113 -18.10 3.54 -19.71
CA GLU A 113 -18.79 3.28 -18.47
C GLU A 113 -19.94 4.30 -18.29
N GLU A 114 -21.13 3.81 -17.99
CA GLU A 114 -22.31 4.66 -17.79
C GLU A 114 -22.52 4.90 -16.28
N PRO A 115 -22.50 6.16 -15.81
CA PRO A 115 -22.80 6.45 -14.41
C PRO A 115 -24.27 6.17 -14.11
N LEU A 116 -24.59 5.87 -12.85
CA LEU A 116 -25.97 5.84 -12.38
C LEU A 116 -26.64 7.20 -12.62
N ALA A 117 -27.90 7.18 -13.04
CA ALA A 117 -28.69 8.38 -13.29
C ALA A 117 -28.56 9.38 -12.12
N PRO A 118 -28.47 10.70 -12.38
CA PRO A 118 -28.39 11.70 -11.31
C PRO A 118 -29.51 11.51 -10.28
N ARG A 119 -29.17 11.52 -8.99
CA ARG A 119 -30.17 11.48 -7.92
C ARG A 119 -30.86 12.84 -7.77
N ALA A 120 -32.03 12.84 -7.15
CA ALA A 120 -32.63 14.09 -6.69
C ALA A 120 -31.76 14.74 -5.61
N ASN A 121 -31.78 16.07 -5.54
CA ASN A 121 -31.03 16.81 -4.53
C ASN A 121 -31.65 16.57 -3.15
N VAL A 122 -30.88 15.97 -2.24
CA VAL A 122 -31.31 15.69 -0.86
C VAL A 122 -30.47 16.50 0.10
N ARG A 123 -31.12 17.28 0.97
CA ARG A 123 -30.45 17.97 2.10
C ARG A 123 -30.58 17.11 3.35
N HIS A 124 -29.45 16.72 3.91
CA HIS A 124 -29.38 16.07 5.21
C HIS A 124 -29.04 17.08 6.31
N ASP A 125 -29.54 16.86 7.53
CA ASP A 125 -29.16 17.66 8.70
C ASP A 125 -27.68 17.47 9.07
N ARG A 126 -27.14 16.27 8.78
CA ARG A 126 -25.73 15.89 8.96
C ARG A 126 -25.22 15.30 7.65
N LEU A 127 -24.01 15.69 7.24
CA LEU A 127 -23.39 15.14 6.03
C LEU A 127 -23.22 13.62 6.17
N ARG A 128 -23.62 12.87 5.15
CA ARG A 128 -23.40 11.41 5.08
C ARG A 128 -22.06 11.11 4.42
N ILE A 129 -21.12 10.56 5.18
CA ILE A 129 -19.79 10.20 4.70
C ILE A 129 -19.69 8.68 4.63
N GLY A 130 -19.50 8.15 3.42
CA GLY A 130 -19.26 6.74 3.18
C GLY A 130 -17.78 6.45 2.99
N PHE A 131 -17.28 5.38 3.60
CA PHE A 131 -15.94 4.84 3.33
C PHE A 131 -16.08 3.53 2.56
N LEU A 132 -15.37 3.40 1.44
CA LEU A 132 -15.38 2.22 0.58
C LEU A 132 -14.02 1.54 0.60
N ALA A 133 -14.01 0.23 0.85
CA ALA A 133 -12.81 -0.60 0.80
C ALA A 133 -13.16 -2.01 0.31
N GLN A 134 -12.17 -2.77 -0.15
CA GLN A 134 -12.36 -4.19 -0.44
C GLN A 134 -12.87 -4.93 0.82
N HIS A 135 -12.23 -4.67 1.96
CA HIS A 135 -12.58 -5.17 3.28
C HIS A 135 -12.04 -4.23 4.37
N PHE A 136 -12.61 -4.30 5.58
CA PHE A 136 -12.14 -3.56 6.76
C PHE A 136 -11.55 -4.53 7.78
N LEU A 137 -10.30 -4.94 7.57
CA LEU A 137 -9.57 -5.86 8.45
C LEU A 137 -8.47 -5.13 9.22
N SER A 138 -7.91 -5.79 10.22
CA SER A 138 -6.62 -5.43 10.81
C SER A 138 -5.54 -5.54 9.74
N SER A 139 -5.01 -4.39 9.32
CA SER A 139 -4.10 -4.30 8.18
C SER A 139 -3.17 -3.10 8.33
N SER A 140 -2.17 -3.03 7.45
CA SER A 140 -1.30 -1.85 7.37
C SER A 140 -2.06 -0.55 7.09
N SER A 141 -3.15 -0.60 6.31
CA SER A 141 -3.95 0.59 5.99
C SER A 141 -4.92 0.97 7.10
N SER A 142 -5.42 0.00 7.89
CA SER A 142 -6.35 0.29 8.98
C SER A 142 -5.74 1.17 10.07
N LEU A 143 -4.43 1.04 10.30
CA LEU A 143 -3.65 1.92 11.17
C LEU A 143 -3.75 3.40 10.80
N PHE A 144 -4.18 3.74 9.57
CA PHE A 144 -4.26 5.12 9.09
C PHE A 144 -5.68 5.65 8.87
N TYR A 145 -6.64 4.78 8.54
CA TYR A 145 -8.04 5.20 8.36
C TYR A 145 -8.92 4.96 9.60
N GLU A 146 -8.47 4.19 10.60
CA GLU A 146 -9.29 3.84 11.77
C GLU A 146 -9.85 5.08 12.48
N ALA A 147 -9.02 6.10 12.71
CA ALA A 147 -9.44 7.31 13.40
C ALA A 147 -10.58 8.04 12.67
N LEU A 148 -10.58 8.03 11.33
CA LEU A 148 -11.65 8.63 10.52
C LEU A 148 -12.96 7.88 10.73
N LEU A 149 -12.93 6.55 10.61
CA LEU A 149 -14.13 5.72 10.78
C LEU A 149 -14.75 5.88 12.16
N ARG A 150 -13.93 5.86 13.22
CA ARG A 150 -14.42 5.79 14.61
C ARG A 150 -14.75 7.15 15.23
N SER A 151 -14.16 8.24 14.74
CA SER A 151 -14.20 9.53 15.45
C SER A 151 -15.11 10.58 14.81
N LEU A 152 -15.69 10.30 13.64
CA LEU A 152 -16.53 11.25 12.91
C LEU A 152 -18.02 11.20 13.31
N GLY A 153 -18.46 10.12 13.96
CA GLY A 153 -19.86 9.86 14.28
C GLY A 153 -20.54 10.87 15.20
N ALA A 154 -19.79 11.76 15.87
CA ALA A 154 -20.35 12.85 16.66
C ALA A 154 -20.87 14.01 15.78
N LYS A 155 -20.26 14.27 14.62
CA LYS A 155 -20.63 15.36 13.71
C LYS A 155 -21.35 14.87 12.44
N TYR A 156 -21.02 13.67 11.96
CA TYR A 156 -21.49 13.13 10.69
C TYR A 156 -22.24 11.80 10.84
N ASP A 157 -23.00 11.44 9.82
CA ASP A 157 -23.54 10.09 9.66
C ASP A 157 -22.51 9.28 8.86
N VAL A 158 -21.89 8.27 9.49
CA VAL A 158 -20.72 7.57 8.94
C VAL A 158 -21.10 6.15 8.52
N TYR A 159 -20.73 5.81 7.28
CA TYR A 159 -21.00 4.52 6.66
C TYR A 159 -19.69 3.83 6.25
N ALA A 160 -19.66 2.50 6.32
CA ALA A 160 -18.54 1.70 5.84
C ALA A 160 -19.04 0.59 4.93
N TYR A 161 -18.57 0.57 3.69
CA TYR A 161 -18.96 -0.36 2.64
C TYR A 161 -17.79 -1.28 2.31
N ALA A 162 -17.91 -2.57 2.66
CA ALA A 162 -16.95 -3.61 2.28
C ALA A 162 -17.42 -4.30 1.00
N LEU A 163 -16.54 -4.54 0.03
CA LEU A 163 -16.88 -5.23 -1.22
C LEU A 163 -16.88 -6.77 -1.10
N ASP A 164 -16.25 -7.31 -0.05
CA ASP A 164 -16.34 -8.72 0.32
C ASP A 164 -16.89 -8.91 1.76
N ASP A 165 -16.98 -10.16 2.20
CA ASP A 165 -17.55 -10.57 3.48
C ASP A 165 -16.51 -11.06 4.49
N ARG A 166 -15.21 -10.85 4.23
CA ARG A 166 -14.16 -11.18 5.20
C ARG A 166 -14.25 -10.24 6.39
N THR A 167 -14.02 -10.82 7.57
CA THR A 167 -14.13 -10.12 8.85
C THR A 167 -13.09 -10.60 9.83
N ASP A 168 -12.64 -9.71 10.71
CA ASP A 168 -11.84 -10.02 11.88
C ASP A 168 -12.24 -9.15 13.08
N ALA A 169 -11.42 -9.18 14.14
CA ALA A 169 -11.66 -8.40 15.35
C ALA A 169 -11.77 -6.89 15.08
N PHE A 170 -11.01 -6.35 14.12
CA PHE A 170 -11.12 -4.95 13.74
C PHE A 170 -12.48 -4.65 13.12
N THR A 171 -12.96 -5.52 12.21
CA THR A 171 -14.30 -5.39 11.61
C THR A 171 -15.41 -5.41 12.66
N ASP A 172 -15.32 -6.33 13.63
CA ASP A 172 -16.33 -6.48 14.67
C ASP A 172 -16.40 -5.26 15.58
N GLU A 173 -15.25 -4.69 15.95
CA GLU A 173 -15.20 -3.43 16.68
C GLU A 173 -15.72 -2.25 15.85
N LEU A 174 -15.47 -2.23 14.53
CA LEU A 174 -15.90 -1.16 13.64
C LEU A 174 -17.43 -1.11 13.51
N ARG A 175 -18.10 -2.28 13.42
CA ARG A 175 -19.57 -2.40 13.31
C ARG A 175 -20.33 -1.72 14.45
N GLY A 176 -19.72 -1.59 15.63
CA GLY A 176 -20.32 -0.88 16.76
C GLY A 176 -20.27 0.65 16.65
N SER A 177 -19.48 1.20 15.72
CA SER A 177 -19.20 2.64 15.61
C SER A 177 -19.81 3.31 14.39
N VAL A 178 -20.14 2.55 13.34
CA VAL A 178 -20.59 3.07 12.03
C VAL A 178 -21.69 2.21 11.43
N SER A 179 -22.41 2.74 10.44
CA SER A 179 -23.32 1.96 9.61
C SER A 179 -22.53 1.09 8.63
N TYR A 180 -22.19 -0.13 9.07
CA TYR A 180 -21.43 -1.11 8.30
C TYR A 180 -22.30 -1.94 7.35
N GLN A 181 -21.88 -2.09 6.09
CA GLN A 181 -22.53 -2.95 5.10
C GLN A 181 -21.49 -3.74 4.29
N ALA A 182 -21.60 -5.07 4.30
CA ALA A 182 -20.89 -5.93 3.37
C ALA A 182 -21.72 -6.07 2.08
N LEU A 183 -21.11 -5.78 0.94
CA LEU A 183 -21.70 -5.80 -0.40
C LEU A 183 -21.19 -6.99 -1.22
N ALA A 184 -20.77 -8.05 -0.54
CA ALA A 184 -20.33 -9.30 -1.13
C ALA A 184 -21.44 -9.96 -1.95
N ASN A 185 -21.05 -10.70 -2.99
CA ASN A 185 -21.96 -11.43 -3.87
C ASN A 185 -22.97 -10.56 -4.65
N LEU A 186 -22.74 -9.24 -4.69
CA LEU A 186 -23.47 -8.31 -5.54
C LEU A 186 -22.64 -7.98 -6.79
N SER A 187 -23.32 -7.68 -7.89
CA SER A 187 -22.69 -7.05 -9.05
C SER A 187 -22.22 -5.63 -8.73
N ILE A 188 -21.24 -5.12 -9.49
CA ILE A 188 -20.73 -3.74 -9.33
C ILE A 188 -21.87 -2.71 -9.39
N GLU A 189 -22.86 -2.94 -10.25
CA GLU A 189 -24.03 -2.08 -10.36
C GLU A 189 -24.90 -2.13 -9.10
N GLU A 190 -25.20 -3.33 -8.57
CA GLU A 190 -25.97 -3.48 -7.33
C GLU A 190 -25.22 -2.88 -6.12
N GLN A 191 -23.89 -3.02 -6.07
CA GLN A 191 -23.05 -2.38 -5.05
C GLN A 191 -23.20 -0.85 -5.10
N ALA A 192 -23.07 -0.26 -6.29
CA ALA A 192 -23.23 1.18 -6.48
C ALA A 192 -24.66 1.65 -6.17
N GLN A 193 -25.69 0.89 -6.58
CA GLN A 193 -27.09 1.20 -6.29
C GLN A 193 -27.36 1.16 -4.79
N ARG A 194 -26.76 0.23 -4.04
CA ARG A 194 -26.90 0.15 -2.59
C ARG A 194 -26.30 1.37 -1.89
N ILE A 195 -25.08 1.77 -2.26
CA ILE A 195 -24.43 2.99 -1.75
C ILE A 195 -25.28 4.21 -2.10
N ARG A 196 -25.80 4.29 -3.33
CA ARG A 196 -26.64 5.40 -3.78
C ARG A 196 -27.95 5.49 -2.99
N ALA A 197 -28.55 4.36 -2.64
CA ALA A 197 -29.80 4.30 -1.87
C ALA A 197 -29.68 4.84 -0.45
N ASP A 198 -28.46 4.83 0.13
CA ASP A 198 -28.16 5.45 1.41
C ASP A 198 -27.92 6.97 1.30
N GLU A 199 -28.01 7.53 0.09
CA GLU A 199 -27.89 8.96 -0.19
C GLU A 199 -26.55 9.55 0.27
N ILE A 200 -25.45 8.79 0.14
CA ILE A 200 -24.11 9.24 0.52
C ILE A 200 -23.74 10.53 -0.20
N ASP A 201 -23.32 11.54 0.57
CA ASP A 201 -22.95 12.86 0.06
C ASP A 201 -21.49 12.88 -0.39
N VAL A 202 -20.61 12.29 0.43
CA VAL A 202 -19.17 12.15 0.14
C VAL A 202 -18.77 10.70 0.30
N LEU A 203 -18.29 10.08 -0.79
CA LEU A 203 -17.75 8.73 -0.77
C LEU A 203 -16.23 8.78 -0.81
N PHE A 204 -15.59 8.27 0.24
CA PHE A 204 -14.16 8.16 0.39
C PHE A 204 -13.70 6.74 0.06
N ASP A 205 -13.04 6.58 -1.08
CA ASP A 205 -12.35 5.36 -1.50
C ASP A 205 -11.02 5.20 -0.77
N LEU A 206 -10.87 4.06 -0.09
CA LEU A 206 -9.66 3.65 0.61
C LEU A 206 -8.84 2.63 -0.19
N GLY A 207 -9.32 2.18 -1.36
CA GLY A 207 -8.68 1.12 -2.15
C GLY A 207 -7.85 1.63 -3.32
N GLY A 208 -8.34 2.61 -4.09
CA GLY A 208 -7.73 3.01 -5.35
C GLY A 208 -7.42 1.79 -6.22
N HIS A 209 -6.16 1.61 -6.62
CA HIS A 209 -5.72 0.44 -7.41
C HIS A 209 -5.38 -0.82 -6.60
N THR A 210 -5.43 -0.79 -5.27
CA THR A 210 -5.21 -2.01 -4.47
C THR A 210 -6.30 -3.04 -4.77
N ASP A 211 -6.01 -4.32 -4.49
CA ASP A 211 -6.95 -5.42 -4.67
C ASP A 211 -7.59 -5.46 -6.08
N GLY A 212 -6.82 -5.12 -7.12
CA GLY A 212 -7.32 -5.10 -8.49
C GLY A 212 -8.27 -3.93 -8.82
N GLY A 213 -8.21 -2.81 -8.08
CA GLY A 213 -9.00 -1.63 -8.42
C GLY A 213 -10.51 -1.84 -8.30
N MET A 214 -10.94 -2.79 -7.46
CA MET A 214 -12.36 -3.16 -7.32
C MET A 214 -13.23 -1.98 -6.83
N THR A 215 -12.69 -1.13 -5.96
CA THR A 215 -13.40 0.08 -5.51
C THR A 215 -13.57 1.11 -6.62
N LEU A 216 -12.57 1.28 -7.49
CA LEU A 216 -12.66 2.17 -8.66
C LEU A 216 -13.78 1.75 -9.62
N MET A 217 -14.03 0.45 -9.78
CA MET A 217 -15.14 -0.04 -10.61
C MET A 217 -16.51 0.38 -10.04
N VAL A 218 -16.65 0.43 -8.72
CA VAL A 218 -17.87 0.91 -8.05
C VAL A 218 -17.98 2.44 -8.18
N LEU A 219 -16.88 3.17 -7.95
CA LEU A 219 -16.84 4.62 -8.12
C LEU A 219 -17.14 5.07 -9.55
N ALA A 220 -16.81 4.26 -10.55
CA ALA A 220 -17.10 4.56 -11.96
C ALA A 220 -18.61 4.68 -12.25
N ARG A 221 -19.45 4.03 -11.44
CA ARG A 221 -20.91 4.18 -11.47
C ARG A 221 -21.40 5.47 -10.80
N CYS A 222 -20.49 6.27 -10.26
CA CYS A 222 -20.73 7.54 -9.55
C CYS A 222 -21.82 7.45 -8.46
N PRO A 223 -21.77 6.47 -7.52
CA PRO A 223 -22.80 6.31 -6.49
C PRO A 223 -22.97 7.51 -5.55
N ALA A 224 -21.96 8.37 -5.40
CA ALA A 224 -22.04 9.61 -4.66
C ALA A 224 -21.65 10.81 -5.55
N PRO A 225 -22.14 12.03 -5.25
CA PRO A 225 -21.84 13.22 -6.04
C PRO A 225 -20.43 13.79 -5.84
N VAL A 226 -19.80 13.49 -4.70
CA VAL A 226 -18.40 13.81 -4.41
C VAL A 226 -17.67 12.51 -4.09
N GLN A 227 -16.64 12.19 -4.88
CA GLN A 227 -15.84 10.98 -4.72
C GLN A 227 -14.38 11.32 -4.50
N ILE A 228 -13.81 10.83 -3.40
CA ILE A 228 -12.44 11.14 -2.97
C ILE A 228 -11.68 9.82 -2.85
N SER A 229 -10.39 9.79 -3.19
CA SER A 229 -9.52 8.64 -2.93
C SER A 229 -8.32 9.04 -2.06
N GLY A 230 -7.79 8.08 -1.28
CA GLY A 230 -6.55 8.26 -0.55
C GLY A 230 -6.35 7.23 0.56
N ILE A 231 -5.27 7.39 1.32
CA ILE A 231 -4.87 6.57 2.47
C ILE A 231 -4.43 5.15 2.09
N GLY A 232 -5.35 4.26 1.69
CA GLY A 232 -4.98 2.89 1.31
C GLY A 232 -4.38 2.80 -0.10
N TRP A 233 -4.58 3.83 -0.91
CA TRP A 233 -3.83 4.12 -2.15
C TRP A 233 -3.10 5.45 -2.03
N PHE A 234 -1.96 5.59 -2.72
CA PHE A 234 -0.97 6.66 -2.48
C PHE A 234 -0.50 7.39 -3.76
N ALA A 235 -1.16 7.18 -4.89
CA ALA A 235 -0.87 7.86 -6.15
C ALA A 235 -2.19 8.28 -6.82
N THR A 236 -2.12 8.93 -7.98
CA THR A 236 -3.30 9.15 -8.83
C THR A 236 -4.06 7.85 -9.06
N THR A 237 -5.39 7.93 -9.11
CA THR A 237 -6.25 6.83 -9.60
C THR A 237 -6.32 6.82 -11.13
N GLY A 238 -5.86 7.90 -11.78
CA GLY A 238 -5.82 8.04 -13.24
C GLY A 238 -7.19 8.21 -13.90
N VAL A 239 -8.29 8.13 -13.14
CA VAL A 239 -9.66 8.07 -13.69
C VAL A 239 -10.41 9.39 -13.51
N PRO A 240 -11.30 9.76 -14.44
CA PRO A 240 -11.95 11.07 -14.44
C PRO A 240 -13.12 11.19 -13.45
N PHE A 241 -13.53 10.10 -12.82
CA PHE A 241 -14.69 10.05 -11.92
C PHE A 241 -14.33 10.15 -10.44
N VAL A 242 -13.04 10.25 -10.09
CA VAL A 242 -12.61 10.62 -8.73
C VAL A 242 -12.34 12.13 -8.71
N ASP A 243 -13.08 12.87 -7.90
CA ASP A 243 -13.01 14.34 -7.87
C ASP A 243 -11.70 14.84 -7.24
N ALA A 244 -11.24 14.13 -6.21
CA ALA A 244 -10.20 14.61 -5.33
C ALA A 244 -9.33 13.50 -4.74
N PHE A 245 -8.07 13.81 -4.45
CA PHE A 245 -7.12 12.89 -3.85
C PHE A 245 -6.53 13.47 -2.56
N LEU A 246 -6.66 12.76 -1.44
CA LEU A 246 -6.14 13.18 -0.13
C LEU A 246 -4.62 12.99 -0.07
N THR A 247 -3.89 14.07 0.20
CA THR A 247 -2.42 14.06 0.22
C THR A 247 -1.85 15.15 1.16
N ASP A 248 -0.55 15.38 1.10
CA ASP A 248 0.16 16.50 1.74
C ASP A 248 1.28 17.04 0.83
N GLU A 249 1.95 18.11 1.29
CA GLU A 249 3.05 18.77 0.57
C GLU A 249 4.31 17.89 0.45
N VAL A 250 4.42 16.84 1.27
CA VAL A 250 5.56 15.92 1.20
C VAL A 250 5.32 14.87 0.13
N LEU A 251 4.17 14.21 0.11
CA LEU A 251 3.78 13.19 -0.87
C LEU A 251 3.61 13.77 -2.28
N SER A 252 2.92 14.91 -2.35
CA SER A 252 2.56 15.57 -3.60
C SER A 252 2.98 17.04 -3.54
N PRO A 253 4.29 17.34 -3.63
CA PRO A 253 4.79 18.71 -3.58
C PRO A 253 4.24 19.57 -4.73
N ALA A 254 4.24 20.88 -4.57
CA ALA A 254 3.83 21.79 -5.64
C ALA A 254 4.54 21.49 -6.98
N GLY A 255 3.77 21.50 -8.07
CA GLY A 255 4.25 21.22 -9.43
C GLY A 255 3.97 19.80 -9.93
N VAL A 256 3.50 18.89 -9.08
CA VAL A 256 3.15 17.52 -9.48
C VAL A 256 1.69 17.35 -9.90
N GLU A 257 0.88 18.41 -9.84
CA GLU A 257 -0.55 18.40 -10.19
C GLU A 257 -0.82 17.83 -11.57
N GLU A 258 0.10 18.02 -12.53
CA GLU A 258 -0.03 17.48 -13.89
C GLU A 258 -0.04 15.95 -13.96
N PHE A 259 0.44 15.27 -12.92
CA PHE A 259 0.47 13.82 -12.81
C PHE A 259 -0.78 13.23 -12.11
N TYR A 260 -1.71 14.08 -11.67
CA TYR A 260 -2.97 13.66 -11.06
C TYR A 260 -4.16 13.96 -11.97
N SER A 261 -5.10 13.01 -12.01
CA SER A 261 -6.43 13.25 -12.59
C SER A 261 -7.33 14.04 -11.65
N GLU A 262 -7.09 13.91 -10.35
CA GLU A 262 -7.88 14.45 -9.26
C GLU A 262 -7.39 15.82 -8.80
N GLN A 263 -8.30 16.58 -8.18
CA GLN A 263 -7.90 17.73 -7.39
C GLN A 263 -7.16 17.29 -6.12
N LEU A 264 -5.95 17.80 -5.88
CA LEU A 264 -5.20 17.47 -4.66
C LEU A 264 -5.77 18.18 -3.43
N LEU A 265 -6.21 17.40 -2.44
CA LEU A 265 -6.60 17.87 -1.11
C LEU A 265 -5.41 17.74 -0.16
N ARG A 266 -4.67 18.82 0.02
CA ARG A 266 -3.46 18.84 0.84
C ARG A 266 -3.80 19.13 2.30
N LEU A 267 -3.65 18.11 3.15
CA LEU A 267 -3.65 18.29 4.60
C LEU A 267 -2.25 18.73 5.09
N PRO A 268 -2.14 19.28 6.32
CA PRO A 268 -0.83 19.52 6.94
C PRO A 268 0.03 18.25 7.00
N HIS A 269 -0.61 17.11 7.26
CA HIS A 269 -0.05 15.76 7.15
C HIS A 269 -1.13 14.83 6.57
N ALA A 270 -0.78 14.03 5.56
CA ALA A 270 -1.74 13.19 4.85
C ALA A 270 -2.27 12.02 5.68
N PHE A 271 -1.58 11.69 6.78
CA PHE A 271 -1.84 10.50 7.57
C PHE A 271 -1.86 10.81 9.06
N HIS A 272 -2.71 10.06 9.76
CA HIS A 272 -2.67 9.91 11.20
C HIS A 272 -2.48 8.44 11.54
N PHE A 273 -1.51 8.12 12.38
CA PHE A 273 -1.21 6.77 12.81
C PHE A 273 -1.95 6.43 14.11
N THR A 274 -2.75 5.37 14.08
CA THR A 274 -3.41 4.76 15.22
C THR A 274 -2.79 3.39 15.48
N PRO A 275 -1.95 3.23 16.52
CA PRO A 275 -1.36 1.92 16.85
C PRO A 275 -2.47 0.94 17.26
N ASP A 276 -2.37 -0.32 16.84
CA ASP A 276 -3.35 -1.34 17.22
C ASP A 276 -3.21 -1.78 18.70
N ALA A 277 -4.09 -2.68 19.16
CA ALA A 277 -4.05 -3.20 20.52
C ALA A 277 -2.74 -3.95 20.85
N GLY A 278 -2.18 -4.71 19.91
CA GLY A 278 -0.92 -5.43 20.08
C GLY A 278 0.27 -4.48 20.21
N MET A 279 0.33 -3.43 19.40
CA MET A 279 1.32 -2.37 19.48
C MET A 279 1.25 -1.64 20.83
N ARG A 280 0.05 -1.25 21.27
CA ARG A 280 -0.13 -0.60 22.58
C ARG A 280 0.30 -1.50 23.74
N ALA A 281 0.01 -2.80 23.67
CA ALA A 281 0.40 -3.78 24.68
C ALA A 281 1.90 -4.12 24.65
N SER A 282 2.58 -3.87 23.52
CA SER A 282 4.01 -4.16 23.37
C SER A 282 4.88 -3.14 24.10
N THR A 283 6.00 -3.61 24.65
CA THR A 283 7.04 -2.77 25.25
C THR A 283 8.14 -2.48 24.23
N VAL A 284 8.74 -1.29 24.33
CA VAL A 284 9.97 -1.00 23.56
C VAL A 284 11.09 -1.85 24.13
N ALA A 285 11.66 -2.72 23.30
CA ALA A 285 12.73 -3.61 23.73
C ALA A 285 14.05 -2.86 23.90
N ASP A 286 14.73 -3.12 25.02
CA ASP A 286 16.12 -2.74 25.22
C ASP A 286 17.03 -3.63 24.37
N ARG A 287 18.14 -3.06 23.90
CA ARG A 287 19.14 -3.80 23.15
C ARG A 287 20.46 -3.88 23.91
N PRO A 288 21.05 -5.07 24.09
CA PRO A 288 22.31 -5.23 24.82
C PRO A 288 23.43 -4.38 24.23
N ALA A 289 24.27 -3.78 25.09
CA ALA A 289 25.36 -2.91 24.64
C ALA A 289 26.41 -3.65 23.78
N ASP A 290 26.61 -4.94 24.04
CA ASP A 290 27.53 -5.83 23.33
C ASP A 290 26.90 -6.50 22.09
N ALA A 291 25.60 -6.33 21.86
CA ALA A 291 24.94 -6.85 20.67
C ALA A 291 25.57 -6.22 19.41
N PRO A 292 25.78 -7.00 18.32
CA PRO A 292 26.26 -6.46 17.05
C PRO A 292 25.30 -5.36 16.57
N ILE A 293 25.81 -4.40 15.79
CA ILE A 293 24.95 -3.40 15.15
C ILE A 293 24.10 -4.14 14.11
N THR A 294 22.76 -4.06 14.19
CA THR A 294 21.89 -4.74 13.23
C THR A 294 20.94 -3.76 12.55
N PHE A 295 21.07 -3.65 11.23
CA PHE A 295 20.08 -3.00 10.40
C PHE A 295 18.89 -3.94 10.15
N GLY A 296 17.69 -3.40 10.05
CA GLY A 296 16.48 -4.16 9.76
C GLY A 296 15.73 -3.63 8.54
N VAL A 297 15.23 -4.53 7.69
CA VAL A 297 14.27 -4.22 6.62
C VAL A 297 13.05 -5.11 6.85
N LEU A 298 12.04 -4.57 7.51
CA LEU A 298 10.78 -5.26 7.83
C LEU A 298 9.71 -4.75 6.87
N GLN A 299 9.78 -5.19 5.62
CA GLN A 299 8.95 -4.74 4.50
C GLN A 299 8.47 -5.93 3.68
N ASN A 300 7.43 -5.74 2.87
CA ASN A 300 7.06 -6.73 1.85
C ASN A 300 8.24 -6.95 0.88
N PHE A 301 8.64 -8.19 0.64
CA PHE A 301 9.78 -8.48 -0.24
C PHE A 301 9.56 -8.05 -1.70
N MET A 302 8.31 -7.85 -2.13
CA MET A 302 7.99 -7.20 -3.42
C MET A 302 8.52 -5.76 -3.55
N LYS A 303 8.99 -5.14 -2.46
CA LYS A 303 9.60 -3.80 -2.47
C LYS A 303 11.13 -3.83 -2.55
N ILE A 304 11.74 -5.00 -2.41
CA ILE A 304 13.19 -5.17 -2.42
C ILE A 304 13.64 -5.41 -3.85
N ASN A 305 14.56 -4.56 -4.33
CA ASN A 305 15.19 -4.71 -5.64
C ASN A 305 16.71 -4.76 -5.52
N GLU A 306 17.40 -4.96 -6.64
CA GLU A 306 18.86 -5.03 -6.66
C GLU A 306 19.53 -3.76 -6.13
N GLU A 307 19.00 -2.57 -6.41
CA GLU A 307 19.62 -1.31 -5.99
C GLU A 307 19.56 -1.11 -4.48
N CYS A 308 18.46 -1.52 -3.84
CA CYS A 308 18.36 -1.63 -2.38
C CYS A 308 19.45 -2.55 -1.81
N LEU A 309 19.52 -3.79 -2.32
CA LEU A 309 20.48 -4.80 -1.87
C LEU A 309 21.93 -4.35 -2.06
N LYS A 310 22.26 -3.74 -3.20
CA LYS A 310 23.58 -3.15 -3.48
C LYS A 310 23.91 -2.02 -2.51
N SER A 311 22.96 -1.14 -2.20
CA SER A 311 23.12 -0.06 -1.22
C SER A 311 23.42 -0.59 0.18
N TRP A 312 22.62 -1.55 0.65
CA TRP A 312 22.82 -2.17 1.96
C TRP A 312 24.14 -2.96 2.02
N GLY A 313 24.54 -3.61 0.92
CA GLY A 313 25.86 -4.21 0.77
C GLY A 313 27.01 -3.21 0.95
N ARG A 314 26.88 -2.00 0.40
CA ARG A 314 27.87 -0.91 0.57
C ARG A 314 27.91 -0.40 2.00
N ILE A 315 26.78 -0.31 2.70
CA ILE A 315 26.72 0.00 4.14
C ILE A 315 27.46 -1.07 4.95
N LEU A 316 27.14 -2.36 4.73
CA LEU A 316 27.78 -3.48 5.42
C LEU A 316 29.28 -3.58 5.13
N LYS A 317 29.75 -3.12 3.97
CA LYS A 317 31.19 -3.06 3.65
C LYS A 317 31.91 -2.00 4.48
N LYS A 318 31.28 -0.84 4.73
CA LYS A 318 31.82 0.23 5.59
C LYS A 318 31.78 -0.17 7.07
N LEU A 319 30.82 -1.01 7.46
CA LEU A 319 30.63 -1.49 8.83
C LEU A 319 30.84 -3.03 8.92
N PRO A 320 32.09 -3.52 9.03
CA PRO A 320 32.40 -4.95 8.87
C PRO A 320 31.83 -5.85 9.98
N LYS A 321 31.44 -5.29 11.13
CA LYS A 321 30.80 -6.02 12.24
C LYS A 321 29.26 -5.93 12.24
N ALA A 322 28.69 -5.07 11.39
CA ALA A 322 27.24 -4.90 11.33
C ALA A 322 26.58 -6.08 10.62
N GLN A 323 25.33 -6.32 10.99
CA GLN A 323 24.44 -7.32 10.42
C GLN A 323 23.25 -6.65 9.74
N LEU A 324 22.55 -7.40 8.89
CA LEU A 324 21.31 -7.00 8.24
C LEU A 324 20.28 -8.11 8.43
N ILE A 325 19.09 -7.75 8.90
CA ILE A 325 17.92 -8.62 8.92
C ILE A 325 16.96 -8.15 7.84
N LEU A 326 16.59 -9.04 6.92
CA LEU A 326 15.51 -8.84 5.96
C LEU A 326 14.35 -9.74 6.40
N GLN A 327 13.16 -9.18 6.59
CA GLN A 327 12.01 -9.94 7.02
C GLN A 327 10.76 -9.49 6.25
N ASP A 328 10.05 -10.45 5.67
CA ASP A 328 8.83 -10.16 4.91
C ASP A 328 7.73 -9.69 5.89
N ALA A 329 7.19 -8.50 5.66
CA ALA A 329 6.14 -7.93 6.51
C ALA A 329 4.72 -8.37 6.11
N SER A 330 4.57 -9.18 5.07
CA SER A 330 3.27 -9.53 4.48
C SER A 330 2.99 -11.03 4.43
N VAL A 331 4.02 -11.87 4.22
CA VAL A 331 3.80 -13.30 3.95
C VAL A 331 4.80 -14.18 4.71
N ASP A 332 4.28 -15.20 5.39
CA ASP A 332 5.07 -16.32 5.90
C ASP A 332 5.34 -17.33 4.77
N SER A 333 6.38 -17.08 3.96
CA SER A 333 6.71 -17.93 2.80
C SER A 333 8.20 -18.23 2.69
N PRO A 334 8.62 -19.50 2.83
CA PRO A 334 9.97 -19.94 2.54
C PRO A 334 10.41 -19.68 1.09
N LEU A 335 9.48 -19.68 0.13
CA LEU A 335 9.80 -19.44 -1.29
C LEU A 335 10.36 -18.02 -1.50
N ARG A 336 9.70 -17.01 -0.89
CA ARG A 336 10.19 -15.62 -0.94
C ARG A 336 11.54 -15.44 -0.27
N VAL A 337 11.80 -16.18 0.81
CA VAL A 337 13.12 -16.22 1.46
C VAL A 337 14.17 -16.76 0.49
N THR A 338 13.90 -17.86 -0.20
CA THR A 338 14.79 -18.43 -1.23
C THR A 338 15.11 -17.40 -2.31
N THR A 339 14.11 -16.72 -2.87
CA THR A 339 14.33 -15.69 -3.90
C THR A 339 15.25 -14.56 -3.44
N ILE A 340 15.06 -14.04 -2.22
CA ILE A 340 15.95 -13.01 -1.67
C ILE A 340 17.38 -13.56 -1.45
N LEU A 341 17.52 -14.80 -0.99
CA LEU A 341 18.84 -15.44 -0.82
C LEU A 341 19.56 -15.61 -2.16
N GLU A 342 18.86 -16.01 -3.22
CA GLU A 342 19.41 -16.12 -4.58
C GLU A 342 19.88 -14.75 -5.11
N MET A 343 19.11 -13.68 -4.88
CA MET A 343 19.53 -12.31 -5.22
C MET A 343 20.79 -11.89 -4.45
N ILE A 344 20.87 -12.18 -3.15
CA ILE A 344 22.04 -11.90 -2.30
C ILE A 344 23.28 -12.63 -2.83
N GLU A 345 23.15 -13.89 -3.21
CA GLU A 345 24.23 -14.70 -3.78
C GLU A 345 24.67 -14.18 -5.14
N GLY A 346 23.72 -13.93 -6.05
CA GLY A 346 23.99 -13.38 -7.38
C GLY A 346 24.71 -12.03 -7.34
N LEU A 347 24.37 -11.18 -6.38
CA LEU A 347 25.01 -9.88 -6.13
C LEU A 347 26.30 -9.98 -5.32
N LYS A 348 26.69 -11.18 -4.86
CA LYS A 348 27.91 -11.45 -4.07
C LYS A 348 28.00 -10.61 -2.80
N LEU A 349 26.85 -10.43 -2.14
CA LEU A 349 26.75 -9.70 -0.88
C LEU A 349 27.31 -10.53 0.29
N PRO A 350 27.65 -9.92 1.44
CA PRO A 350 28.25 -10.65 2.57
C PRO A 350 27.21 -11.53 3.29
N ALA A 351 26.79 -12.63 2.66
CA ALA A 351 25.68 -13.50 3.09
C ALA A 351 25.78 -13.98 4.56
N LYS A 352 26.99 -14.19 5.08
CA LYS A 352 27.20 -14.57 6.50
C LYS A 352 26.74 -13.52 7.53
N ARG A 353 26.41 -12.31 7.09
CA ARG A 353 25.93 -11.20 7.93
C ARG A 353 24.52 -10.73 7.56
N ILE A 354 23.89 -11.38 6.59
CA ILE A 354 22.53 -11.07 6.14
C ILE A 354 21.63 -12.24 6.53
N PHE A 355 20.61 -11.96 7.32
CA PHE A 355 19.65 -12.95 7.80
C PHE A 355 18.31 -12.67 7.13
N VAL A 356 17.79 -13.63 6.37
CA VAL A 356 16.50 -13.51 5.68
C VAL A 356 15.48 -14.36 6.43
N ARG A 357 14.37 -13.74 6.84
CA ARG A 357 13.32 -14.35 7.68
C ARG A 357 11.98 -14.29 6.96
N THR A 358 11.12 -15.27 7.22
CA THR A 358 9.72 -15.23 6.80
C THR A 358 8.94 -14.23 7.65
N GLY A 359 7.77 -13.80 7.16
CA GLY A 359 6.82 -13.06 7.98
C GLY A 359 6.19 -13.92 9.06
N LYS A 360 5.62 -13.29 10.09
CA LYS A 360 4.87 -13.96 11.15
C LYS A 360 3.85 -13.03 11.81
N HIS A 361 2.87 -13.61 12.51
CA HIS A 361 1.82 -12.83 13.16
C HIS A 361 2.30 -12.03 14.38
N ASP A 362 3.23 -12.57 15.18
CA ASP A 362 3.80 -11.93 16.38
C ASP A 362 5.10 -11.15 16.07
N TYR A 363 5.08 -10.39 14.97
CA TYR A 363 6.26 -9.71 14.44
C TYR A 363 6.75 -8.51 15.26
N LEU A 364 5.91 -7.95 16.16
CA LEU A 364 6.27 -6.74 16.92
C LEU A 364 7.53 -6.93 17.76
N GLY A 365 7.76 -8.13 18.30
CA GLY A 365 8.97 -8.46 19.04
C GLY A 365 10.26 -8.37 18.21
N ASP A 366 10.17 -8.53 16.88
CA ASP A 366 11.34 -8.53 16.00
C ASP A 366 11.97 -7.15 15.83
N TYR A 367 11.22 -6.08 16.11
CA TYR A 367 11.79 -4.72 16.20
C TYR A 367 12.82 -4.59 17.35
N GLY A 368 12.79 -5.52 18.31
CA GLY A 368 13.84 -5.64 19.34
C GLY A 368 15.17 -6.18 18.82
N ASP A 369 15.16 -6.91 17.68
CA ASP A 369 16.36 -7.48 17.08
C ASP A 369 17.16 -6.46 16.26
N ILE A 370 16.60 -5.27 16.00
CA ILE A 370 17.17 -4.27 15.09
C ILE A 370 17.45 -2.92 15.78
N ASP A 371 18.53 -2.27 15.35
CA ASP A 371 19.00 -0.99 15.86
C ASP A 371 18.42 0.14 15.04
N ILE A 372 18.50 0.00 13.72
CA ILE A 372 18.14 1.02 12.73
C ILE A 372 17.39 0.31 11.61
N ALA A 373 16.18 0.79 11.31
CA ALA A 373 15.41 0.33 10.17
C ALA A 373 15.88 1.05 8.89
N LEU A 374 16.05 0.27 7.83
CA LEU A 374 16.39 0.73 6.49
C LEU A 374 15.16 0.58 5.61
N ASP A 375 14.66 1.71 5.10
CA ASP A 375 13.50 1.70 4.20
C ASP A 375 13.90 1.29 2.78
N THR A 376 12.94 0.74 2.02
CA THR A 376 13.11 0.36 0.62
C THR A 376 12.90 1.56 -0.32
N PHE A 377 13.44 1.50 -1.53
CA PHE A 377 13.20 2.48 -2.59
C PHE A 377 13.25 1.82 -3.98
N PRO A 378 12.43 2.27 -4.95
CA PRO A 378 11.59 3.46 -4.91
C PRO A 378 10.26 3.29 -4.15
N TYR A 379 9.83 2.08 -3.80
CA TYR A 379 8.63 1.91 -3.00
C TYR A 379 8.98 1.93 -1.51
N THR A 380 8.71 3.04 -0.84
CA THR A 380 8.99 3.23 0.60
C THR A 380 7.93 2.58 1.51
N GLY A 381 8.26 2.49 2.80
CA GLY A 381 7.38 2.01 3.86
C GLY A 381 6.39 3.07 4.33
N GLY A 382 5.15 2.65 4.57
CA GLY A 382 4.12 3.43 5.29
C GLY A 382 3.96 2.89 6.71
N ALA A 383 3.12 1.86 6.86
CA ALA A 383 2.86 1.21 8.15
C ALA A 383 4.13 0.71 8.85
N SER A 384 5.00 0.01 8.13
CA SER A 384 6.31 -0.46 8.64
C SER A 384 7.18 0.68 9.18
N THR A 385 7.16 1.86 8.55
CA THR A 385 7.87 3.05 9.04
C THR A 385 7.26 3.54 10.35
N ALA A 386 5.92 3.70 10.40
CA ALA A 386 5.23 4.12 11.61
C ALA A 386 5.40 3.11 12.77
N THR A 387 5.28 1.81 12.49
CA THR A 387 5.52 0.74 13.45
C THR A 387 6.96 0.75 13.95
N SER A 388 7.96 0.89 13.08
CA SER A 388 9.37 0.98 13.51
C SER A 388 9.57 2.10 14.53
N LEU A 389 9.07 3.30 14.21
CA LEU A 389 9.16 4.47 15.08
C LEU A 389 8.45 4.23 16.42
N TYR A 390 7.23 3.69 16.38
CA TYR A 390 6.44 3.39 17.56
C TYR A 390 7.07 2.30 18.45
N MET A 391 7.79 1.34 17.84
CA MET A 391 8.55 0.31 18.54
C MET A 391 9.95 0.79 18.98
N GLY A 392 10.24 2.10 18.86
CA GLY A 392 11.48 2.70 19.33
C GLY A 392 12.68 2.48 18.40
N VAL A 393 12.46 2.16 17.13
CA VAL A 393 13.52 1.96 16.12
C VAL A 393 13.55 3.15 15.14
N PRO A 394 14.67 3.89 15.01
CA PRO A 394 14.81 4.93 14.00
C PRO A 394 14.78 4.33 12.58
N VAL A 395 14.20 5.06 11.63
CA VAL A 395 14.06 4.64 10.23
C VAL A 395 14.81 5.62 9.34
N ILE A 396 15.62 5.10 8.42
CA ILE A 396 16.24 5.89 7.35
C ILE A 396 15.48 5.63 6.05
N THR A 397 14.97 6.69 5.43
CA THR A 397 14.25 6.61 4.15
C THR A 397 14.92 7.42 3.05
N LEU A 398 14.67 7.04 1.80
CA LEU A 398 15.08 7.80 0.63
C LEU A 398 13.85 8.52 0.06
N ARG A 399 13.90 9.85 0.01
CA ARG A 399 12.88 10.67 -0.63
C ARG A 399 13.05 10.60 -2.15
N GLY A 400 12.23 9.77 -2.80
CA GLY A 400 12.26 9.67 -4.25
C GLY A 400 11.69 10.89 -4.98
N GLN A 401 12.02 10.97 -6.26
CA GLN A 401 11.56 12.01 -7.20
C GLN A 401 10.56 11.46 -8.23
N THR A 402 10.53 10.14 -8.44
CA THR A 402 9.83 9.49 -9.57
C THR A 402 8.42 9.00 -9.23
N HIS A 403 8.16 8.61 -7.98
CA HIS A 403 6.89 8.01 -7.56
C HIS A 403 6.37 8.64 -6.28
N HIS A 404 5.05 8.82 -6.16
CA HIS A 404 4.42 9.24 -4.90
C HIS A 404 4.66 8.22 -3.77
N ALA A 405 4.66 6.93 -4.11
CA ALA A 405 5.07 5.83 -3.23
C ALA A 405 6.51 5.96 -2.70
N ALA A 406 7.37 6.72 -3.37
CA ALA A 406 8.75 6.96 -2.96
C ALA A 406 8.89 8.04 -1.89
N ARG A 407 7.76 8.56 -1.41
CA ARG A 407 7.70 9.67 -0.45
C ARG A 407 6.83 9.33 0.77
N LEU A 408 6.27 8.12 0.84
CA LEU A 408 5.50 7.64 2.00
C LEU A 408 6.35 7.68 3.27
N GLY A 409 7.55 7.09 3.24
CA GLY A 409 8.47 7.11 4.38
C GLY A 409 8.85 8.54 4.79
N ALA A 410 9.06 9.42 3.81
CA ALA A 410 9.38 10.82 4.05
C ALA A 410 8.20 11.59 4.67
N SER A 411 6.95 11.34 4.25
CA SER A 411 5.75 11.93 4.84
C SER A 411 5.57 11.47 6.29
N MET A 412 5.72 10.18 6.57
CA MET A 412 5.68 9.63 7.93
C MET A 412 6.72 10.27 8.85
N LEU A 413 7.97 10.33 8.41
CA LEU A 413 9.05 10.93 9.19
C LEU A 413 8.86 12.43 9.38
N THR A 414 8.29 13.13 8.40
CA THR A 414 7.98 14.56 8.53
C THR A 414 6.90 14.79 9.59
N ALA A 415 5.81 14.02 9.56
CA ALA A 415 4.74 14.09 10.57
C ALA A 415 5.23 13.70 11.98
N ALA A 416 6.21 12.80 12.06
CA ALA A 416 6.85 12.40 13.32
C ALA A 416 7.95 13.38 13.80
N GLY A 417 8.26 14.44 13.06
CA GLY A 417 9.32 15.40 13.41
C GLY A 417 10.75 14.88 13.21
N LYS A 418 10.94 13.86 12.37
CA LYS A 418 12.21 13.15 12.12
C LYS A 418 12.77 13.40 10.71
N THR A 419 12.66 14.63 10.23
CA THR A 419 13.12 15.02 8.89
C THR A 419 14.62 14.83 8.65
N ALA A 420 15.42 14.82 9.71
CA ALA A 420 16.85 14.51 9.65
C ALA A 420 17.16 13.06 9.21
N TRP A 421 16.15 12.17 9.20
CA TRP A 421 16.31 10.77 8.77
C TRP A 421 15.87 10.51 7.32
N ILE A 422 15.69 11.59 6.55
CA ILE A 422 15.26 11.54 5.15
C ILE A 422 16.44 11.90 4.26
N ALA A 423 16.87 10.94 3.42
CA ALA A 423 17.91 11.15 2.43
C ALA A 423 17.34 11.64 1.10
N ASP A 424 18.07 12.52 0.41
CA ASP A 424 17.68 13.01 -0.92
C ASP A 424 18.29 12.21 -2.08
N ASP A 425 19.31 11.39 -1.80
CA ASP A 425 19.90 10.45 -2.74
C ASP A 425 20.47 9.19 -2.03
N VAL A 426 20.81 8.17 -2.82
CA VAL A 426 21.32 6.88 -2.29
C VAL A 426 22.63 7.06 -1.51
N ARG A 427 23.49 8.01 -1.88
CA ARG A 427 24.75 8.26 -1.18
C ARG A 427 24.48 8.86 0.20
N ALA A 428 23.56 9.82 0.30
CA ALA A 428 23.13 10.42 1.56
C ALA A 428 22.47 9.36 2.46
N TYR A 429 21.65 8.48 1.89
CA TYR A 429 21.05 7.34 2.60
C TYR A 429 22.11 6.44 3.24
N GLU A 430 23.13 6.05 2.48
CA GLU A 430 24.23 5.22 3.00
C GLU A 430 25.07 5.94 4.05
N GLN A 431 25.35 7.23 3.86
CA GLN A 431 26.12 8.04 4.81
C GLN A 431 25.39 8.18 6.13
N MET A 432 24.09 8.42 6.08
CA MET A 432 23.24 8.51 7.26
C MET A 432 23.22 7.20 8.04
N ALA A 433 23.10 6.06 7.35
CA ALA A 433 23.14 4.74 8.00
C ALA A 433 24.47 4.49 8.71
N VAL A 434 25.58 4.87 8.09
CA VAL A 434 26.90 4.77 8.72
C VAL A 434 27.03 5.69 9.93
N HIS A 435 26.63 6.95 9.79
CA HIS A 435 26.71 7.92 10.89
C HIS A 435 25.86 7.50 12.10
N MET A 436 24.64 7.04 11.85
CA MET A 436 23.72 6.58 12.89
C MET A 436 24.24 5.31 13.59
N ALA A 437 24.93 4.43 12.86
CA ALA A 437 25.60 3.26 13.42
C ALA A 437 26.89 3.59 14.20
N GLU A 438 27.59 4.67 13.86
CA GLU A 438 28.75 5.15 14.62
C GLU A 438 28.34 5.69 16.00
N ASP A 439 27.14 6.27 16.12
CA ASP A 439 26.52 6.68 17.38
C ASP A 439 25.48 5.66 17.89
N ILE A 440 25.80 4.36 17.83
CA ILE A 440 24.85 3.32 18.24
C ILE A 440 24.44 3.42 19.71
N VAL A 441 25.30 3.98 20.57
CA VAL A 441 24.97 4.22 21.98
C VAL A 441 23.85 5.27 22.09
N GLY A 442 23.94 6.36 21.33
CA GLY A 442 22.86 7.35 21.23
C GLY A 442 21.57 6.74 20.67
N VAL A 443 21.66 5.92 19.63
CA VAL A 443 20.49 5.22 19.06
C VAL A 443 19.79 4.33 20.10
N ARG A 444 20.54 3.48 20.80
CA ARG A 444 19.99 2.52 21.77
C ARG A 444 19.41 3.20 23.01
N THR A 445 20.05 4.26 23.49
CA THR A 445 19.57 5.00 24.69
C THR A 445 18.30 5.81 24.42
N ASN A 446 18.04 6.20 23.16
CA ASN A 446 16.87 7.00 22.79
C ASN A 446 15.63 6.19 22.37
N ARG A 447 15.67 4.85 22.36
CA ARG A 447 14.56 4.00 21.87
C ARG A 447 13.23 4.29 22.57
N THR A 448 13.24 4.36 23.91
CA THR A 448 12.03 4.67 24.70
C THR A 448 11.55 6.10 24.50
N ALA A 449 12.49 7.05 24.41
CA ALA A 449 12.17 8.45 24.12
C ALA A 449 11.52 8.60 22.74
N LEU A 450 11.98 7.84 21.74
CA LEU A 450 11.45 7.88 20.39
C LEU A 450 9.95 7.55 20.34
N ARG A 451 9.49 6.52 21.05
CA ARG A 451 8.05 6.21 21.11
C ARG A 451 7.25 7.38 21.71
N ALA A 452 7.71 7.95 22.82
CA ALA A 452 7.03 9.07 23.46
C ALA A 452 7.00 10.32 22.56
N GLU A 453 8.08 10.58 21.82
CA GLU A 453 8.14 11.66 20.84
C GLU A 453 7.16 11.45 19.68
N VAL A 454 7.02 10.20 19.20
CA VAL A 454 6.05 9.84 18.14
C VAL A 454 4.61 10.00 18.64
N GLU A 455 4.31 9.54 19.86
CA GLU A 455 2.99 9.71 20.51
C GLU A 455 2.62 11.19 20.68
N ALA A 456 3.59 12.08 20.88
CA ALA A 456 3.40 13.53 20.99
C ALA A 456 3.46 14.28 19.64
N SER A 457 3.79 13.60 18.54
CA SER A 457 3.99 14.21 17.23
C SER A 457 2.68 14.42 16.45
N ALA A 458 2.76 15.18 15.36
CA ALA A 458 1.61 15.40 14.48
C ALA A 458 1.14 14.10 13.79
N LEU A 459 2.01 13.11 13.63
CA LEU A 459 1.65 11.78 13.13
C LEU A 459 0.58 11.10 14.01
N MET A 460 0.57 11.37 15.32
CA MET A 460 -0.41 10.81 16.26
C MET A 460 -1.38 11.86 16.83
N ASP A 461 -1.36 13.10 16.33
CA ASP A 461 -2.34 14.12 16.71
C ASP A 461 -3.67 13.90 15.97
N ARG A 462 -4.51 13.07 16.59
CA ARG A 462 -5.85 12.75 16.08
C ARG A 462 -6.72 13.99 15.93
N THR A 463 -6.63 14.94 16.85
CA THR A 463 -7.56 16.09 16.87
C THR A 463 -7.25 17.04 15.73
N ALA A 464 -5.97 17.36 15.54
CA ALA A 464 -5.52 18.20 14.43
C ALA A 464 -5.84 17.54 13.07
N TYR A 465 -5.57 16.24 12.94
CA TYR A 465 -5.84 15.50 11.71
C TYR A 465 -7.34 15.50 11.35
N LEU A 466 -8.22 15.14 12.31
CA LEU A 466 -9.67 15.13 12.07
C LEU A 466 -10.21 16.53 11.73
N THR A 467 -9.69 17.57 12.37
CA THR A 467 -10.09 18.96 12.09
C THR A 467 -9.71 19.35 10.66
N ALA A 468 -8.48 19.06 10.24
CA ALA A 468 -7.99 19.36 8.89
C ALA A 468 -8.77 18.55 7.84
N PHE A 469 -8.92 17.24 8.05
CA PHE A 469 -9.70 16.36 7.17
C PHE A 469 -11.12 16.88 6.98
N THR A 470 -11.84 17.11 8.09
CA THR A 470 -13.25 17.51 8.02
C THR A 470 -13.44 18.89 7.40
N SER A 471 -12.52 19.82 7.62
CA SER A 471 -12.52 21.13 6.94
C SER A 471 -12.44 20.98 5.41
N GLU A 472 -11.57 20.11 4.90
CA GLU A 472 -11.45 19.87 3.46
C GLU A 472 -12.66 19.13 2.88
N ILE A 473 -13.22 18.17 3.61
CA ILE A 473 -14.45 17.48 3.21
C ILE A 473 -15.62 18.47 3.11
N GLU A 474 -15.81 19.34 4.11
CA GLU A 474 -16.87 20.34 4.12
C GLU A 474 -16.68 21.38 3.02
N ARG A 475 -15.44 21.81 2.77
CA ARG A 475 -15.11 22.72 1.67
C ARG A 475 -15.44 22.11 0.31
N LEU A 476 -15.01 20.87 0.06
CA LEU A 476 -15.25 20.18 -1.21
C LEU A 476 -16.74 19.91 -1.43
N TRP A 477 -17.48 19.51 -0.38
CA TRP A 477 -18.93 19.36 -0.44
C TRP A 477 -19.63 20.69 -0.79
N ALA A 478 -19.18 21.80 -0.19
CA ALA A 478 -19.72 23.13 -0.49
C ALA A 478 -19.39 23.61 -1.92
N GLU A 479 -18.41 23.03 -2.60
CA GLU A 479 -18.03 23.37 -3.98
C GLU A 479 -18.69 22.47 -5.03
N ARG A 480 -18.90 21.18 -4.72
CA ARG A 480 -19.28 20.15 -5.70
C ARG A 480 -20.55 19.36 -5.38
N GLY A 481 -21.14 19.59 -4.20
CA GLY A 481 -22.34 18.86 -3.77
C GLY A 481 -23.53 19.06 -4.72
N ASP A 482 -24.56 18.24 -4.52
CA ASP A 482 -25.72 18.13 -5.43
C ASP A 482 -26.46 19.46 -5.68
N PHE A 483 -26.29 20.46 -4.83
CA PHE A 483 -26.93 21.77 -4.96
C PHE A 483 -26.27 22.69 -6.00
N ILE A 484 -25.16 22.28 -6.60
CA ILE A 484 -24.33 23.10 -7.51
C ILE A 484 -24.35 22.56 -8.95
N ARG A 485 -24.95 21.38 -9.18
CA ARG A 485 -25.06 20.74 -10.51
C ARG A 485 -26.19 21.32 -11.37
#